data_AF-A0A2S2QKQ5-F1
#
_entry.id   AF-A0A2S2QKQ5-F1
#
_cell.length_a   1.000
_cell.length_b   1.000
_cell.length_c   1.000
_cell.angle_alpha   90.00
_cell.angle_beta   90.00
_cell.angle_gamma   90.00
#
_symmetry.space_group_name_H-M   'P 1'
#
loop_
_entity.id
_entity.type
_entity.pdbx_description
1 polymer ?
#
loop_
_entity_poly.entity_id
_entity_poly.type
_entity_poly.pdbx_seq_one_letter_code
_entity_poly.pdbx_strand_id
1 'polypeptide(L)'
;MNKFKFLIFFKKKLTHLERKMNTEIVQPFSQYSLAEQNINNSKHNIIWFDGEMTGLDVNKHTLIEAAIIVTDGNLKILAESSNIIIHQPDEILENMEEWPLKQHTLSGLIENVKKSNISIEQADQMLYDFIKPFAPKGWFVQIILY
;
A
#
# COMPACT_ATOMS: atom_id res chain seq x y z
N MET A 1 -6.60 -18.70 -12.02
CA MET A 1 -7.04 -17.36 -12.49
C MET A 1 -5.97 -16.84 -13.45
N ASN A 2 -6.29 -16.30 -14.63
CA ASN A 2 -5.24 -15.74 -15.51
C ASN A 2 -4.66 -14.45 -14.87
N LYS A 3 -3.39 -14.12 -15.14
CA LYS A 3 -2.69 -12.96 -14.55
C LYS A 3 -3.46 -11.64 -14.72
N PHE A 4 -4.14 -11.46 -15.86
CA PHE A 4 -4.93 -10.26 -16.16
C PHE A 4 -6.20 -10.15 -15.31
N LYS A 5 -6.88 -11.28 -15.07
CA LYS A 5 -8.04 -11.35 -14.16
C LYS A 5 -7.65 -11.07 -12.71
N PHE A 6 -6.44 -11.46 -12.29
CA PHE A 6 -5.92 -11.13 -10.97
C PHE A 6 -5.68 -9.63 -10.81
N LEU A 7 -5.05 -8.96 -11.79
CA LEU A 7 -4.82 -7.52 -11.73
C LEU A 7 -6.12 -6.69 -11.68
N ILE A 8 -7.12 -7.08 -12.47
CA ILE A 8 -8.45 -6.46 -12.43
C ILE A 8 -9.12 -6.71 -11.07
N PHE A 9 -9.02 -7.93 -10.54
CA PHE A 9 -9.53 -8.26 -9.21
C PHE A 9 -8.82 -7.45 -8.11
N PHE A 10 -7.50 -7.33 -8.20
CA PHE A 10 -6.64 -6.57 -7.29
C PHE A 10 -7.05 -5.09 -7.25
N LYS A 11 -7.09 -4.42 -8.42
CA LYS A 11 -7.57 -3.02 -8.52
C LYS A 11 -9.01 -2.86 -8.02
N LYS A 12 -9.89 -3.83 -8.30
CA LYS A 12 -11.29 -3.81 -7.84
C LYS A 12 -11.40 -4.01 -6.31
N LYS A 13 -10.47 -4.74 -5.70
CA LYS A 13 -10.42 -4.98 -4.25
C LYS A 13 -9.83 -3.76 -3.52
N LEU A 14 -8.79 -3.13 -4.06
CA LEU A 14 -8.25 -1.86 -3.57
C LEU A 14 -9.31 -0.75 -3.59
N THR A 15 -10.00 -0.56 -4.72
CA THR A 15 -11.13 0.40 -4.80
C THR A 15 -12.32 0.07 -3.88
N HIS A 16 -12.43 -1.16 -3.38
CA HIS A 16 -13.43 -1.52 -2.38
C HIS A 16 -12.95 -1.24 -0.94
N LEU A 17 -11.64 -1.38 -0.69
CA LEU A 17 -11.00 -0.96 0.57
C LEU A 17 -11.07 0.56 0.72
N GLU A 18 -10.78 1.33 -0.33
CA GLU A 18 -10.95 2.79 -0.37
C GLU A 18 -12.38 3.21 0.00
N ARG A 19 -13.40 2.53 -0.53
CA ARG A 19 -14.81 2.83 -0.21
C ARG A 19 -15.20 2.54 1.24
N LYS A 20 -14.61 1.54 1.89
CA LYS A 20 -14.88 1.24 3.30
C LYS A 20 -14.27 2.28 4.25
N MET A 21 -13.17 2.93 3.84
CA MET A 21 -12.49 3.94 4.67
C MET A 21 -13.23 5.29 4.70
N ASN A 22 -14.02 5.63 3.68
CA ASN A 22 -14.81 6.87 3.65
C ASN A 22 -16.02 6.88 4.62
N THR A 23 -16.23 5.82 5.39
CA THR A 23 -17.35 5.73 6.36
C THR A 23 -16.93 5.46 7.80
N GLU A 24 -15.66 5.12 8.08
CA GLU A 24 -15.22 4.79 9.43
C GLU A 24 -13.84 5.39 9.74
N ILE A 25 -13.78 6.17 10.83
CA ILE A 25 -12.55 6.69 11.43
C ILE A 25 -11.65 5.49 11.74
N VAL A 26 -10.46 5.45 11.13
CA VAL A 26 -9.49 4.36 11.32
C VAL A 26 -9.07 4.31 12.79
N GLN A 27 -9.43 3.22 13.46
CA GLN A 27 -9.01 2.93 14.83
C GLN A 27 -7.52 2.55 14.89
N PRO A 28 -6.83 2.83 16.01
CA PRO A 28 -5.44 2.44 16.18
C PRO A 28 -5.31 0.91 16.26
N PHE A 29 -4.46 0.37 15.37
CA PHE A 29 -3.63 -0.82 15.54
C PHE A 29 -4.15 -1.90 16.52
N SER A 30 -5.23 -2.60 16.17
CA SER A 30 -5.53 -3.90 16.79
C SER A 30 -6.55 -4.71 15.98
N GLN A 31 -6.09 -5.31 14.89
CA GLN A 31 -6.47 -6.67 14.46
C GLN A 31 -6.04 -6.84 13.01
N TYR A 32 -4.82 -7.34 12.82
CA TYR A 32 -4.72 -8.40 11.83
C TYR A 32 -5.68 -9.49 12.31
N SER A 33 -6.65 -9.84 11.47
CA SER A 33 -7.36 -11.11 11.60
C SER A 33 -6.33 -12.22 11.39
N LEU A 34 -5.55 -12.52 12.43
CA LEU A 34 -4.74 -13.72 12.54
C LEU A 34 -5.69 -14.89 12.76
N ALA A 35 -6.49 -15.22 11.74
CA ALA A 35 -6.90 -16.60 11.59
C ALA A 35 -5.59 -17.38 11.52
N GLU A 36 -5.41 -18.39 12.39
CA GLU A 36 -4.23 -19.24 12.51
C GLU A 36 -3.82 -19.84 11.15
N GLN A 37 -3.12 -19.07 10.34
CA GLN A 37 -2.54 -19.51 9.08
C GLN A 37 -1.05 -19.62 9.32
N ASN A 38 -0.54 -20.84 9.26
CA ASN A 38 0.88 -21.13 9.22
C ASN A 38 1.55 -20.18 8.23
N ILE A 39 2.23 -19.15 8.74
CA ILE A 39 2.90 -18.15 7.91
C ILE A 39 3.90 -18.90 7.05
N ASN A 40 3.55 -19.02 5.77
CA ASN A 40 4.36 -19.73 4.79
C ASN A 40 5.44 -18.76 4.31
N ASN A 41 6.68 -18.93 4.73
CA ASN A 41 7.83 -18.13 4.30
C ASN A 41 8.52 -18.75 3.08
N SER A 42 7.73 -19.21 2.12
CA SER A 42 8.22 -19.85 0.90
C SER A 42 8.97 -18.87 0.01
N LYS A 43 10.05 -19.35 -0.62
CA LYS A 43 10.74 -18.66 -1.72
C LYS A 43 9.86 -18.40 -2.94
N HIS A 44 8.67 -19.01 -3.00
CA HIS A 44 7.68 -18.84 -4.06
C HIS A 44 6.60 -17.82 -3.73
N ASN A 45 6.66 -17.17 -2.56
CA ASN A 45 5.77 -16.07 -2.26
C ASN A 45 6.03 -14.91 -3.24
N ILE A 46 4.96 -14.21 -3.58
CA ILE A 46 4.99 -13.02 -4.43
C ILE A 46 4.43 -11.87 -3.62
N ILE A 47 5.21 -10.80 -3.51
CA ILE A 47 4.81 -9.55 -2.86
C ILE A 47 4.36 -8.61 -3.98
N TRP A 48 3.08 -8.26 -3.97
CA TRP A 48 2.47 -7.29 -4.88
C TRP A 48 2.44 -5.96 -4.16
N PHE A 49 3.04 -4.93 -4.77
CA PHE A 49 3.02 -3.56 -4.26
C PHE A 49 2.26 -2.68 -5.25
N ASP A 50 1.38 -1.85 -4.73
CA ASP A 50 0.73 -0.77 -5.47
C ASP A 50 0.93 0.52 -4.70
N GLY A 51 1.28 1.59 -5.40
CA GLY A 51 1.58 2.86 -4.77
C GLY A 51 1.25 4.02 -5.68
N GLU A 52 0.67 5.06 -5.09
CA GLU A 52 0.34 6.29 -5.79
C GLU A 52 1.38 7.36 -5.45
N MET A 53 1.82 8.09 -6.46
CA MET A 53 2.87 9.10 -6.35
C MET A 53 2.38 10.48 -6.80
N THR A 54 3.10 11.53 -6.41
CA THR A 54 2.84 12.90 -6.86
C THR A 54 3.30 13.17 -8.31
N GLY A 55 4.00 12.23 -8.94
CA GLY A 55 4.52 12.34 -10.30
C GLY A 55 5.54 11.23 -10.60
N LEU A 56 6.21 11.29 -11.75
CA LEU A 56 7.07 10.19 -12.23
C LEU A 56 8.57 10.40 -11.99
N ASP A 57 9.02 11.64 -11.80
CA ASP A 57 10.43 11.95 -11.48
C ASP A 57 10.73 11.66 -10.00
N VAL A 58 11.46 10.57 -9.75
CA VAL A 58 11.83 10.08 -8.40
C VAL A 58 12.65 11.07 -7.58
N ASN A 59 13.24 12.11 -8.19
CA ASN A 59 14.00 13.13 -7.48
C ASN A 59 13.13 14.31 -7.02
N LYS A 60 11.89 14.38 -7.49
CA LYS A 60 10.96 15.51 -7.24
C LYS A 60 9.65 15.07 -6.61
N HIS A 61 9.22 13.85 -6.93
CA HIS A 61 7.93 13.32 -6.55
C HIS A 61 8.09 12.20 -5.54
N THR A 62 7.06 12.06 -4.72
CA THR A 62 7.08 11.17 -3.56
C THR A 62 5.82 10.32 -3.52
N LEU A 63 5.87 9.27 -2.71
CA LEU A 63 4.78 8.34 -2.45
C LEU A 63 3.75 8.99 -1.52
N ILE A 64 2.47 8.82 -1.86
CA ILE A 64 1.33 9.36 -1.09
C ILE A 64 0.33 8.29 -0.67
N GLU A 65 0.39 7.11 -1.28
CA GLU A 65 -0.43 5.95 -0.91
C GLU A 65 0.34 4.67 -1.20
N ALA A 66 0.17 3.64 -0.37
CA ALA A 66 0.76 2.33 -0.60
C ALA A 66 -0.05 1.18 0.00
N ALA A 67 -0.10 0.07 -0.71
CA ALA A 67 -0.66 -1.18 -0.24
C ALA A 67 0.13 -2.39 -0.76
N ILE A 68 0.15 -3.46 0.03
CA ILE A 68 0.79 -4.73 -0.32
C ILE A 68 -0.21 -5.88 -0.20
N ILE A 69 -0.14 -6.80 -1.16
CA ILE A 69 -0.74 -8.13 -1.04
C ILE A 69 0.34 -9.18 -1.20
N VAL A 70 0.29 -10.21 -0.36
CA VAL A 70 1.17 -11.38 -0.47
C VAL A 70 0.37 -12.55 -1.02
N THR A 71 0.89 -13.20 -2.05
CA THR A 71 0.33 -14.46 -2.58
C THR A 71 1.35 -15.59 -2.55
N ASP A 72 0.88 -16.84 -2.61
CA ASP A 72 1.74 -17.96 -2.97
C ASP A 72 2.04 -17.99 -4.48
N GLY A 73 2.84 -18.97 -4.91
CA GLY A 73 3.20 -19.15 -6.33
C GLY A 73 2.03 -19.51 -7.25
N ASN A 74 0.88 -19.88 -6.69
CA ASN A 74 -0.36 -20.17 -7.42
C ASN A 74 -1.34 -18.97 -7.41
N LEU A 75 -0.89 -17.80 -6.95
CA LEU A 75 -1.68 -16.58 -6.81
C LEU A 75 -2.82 -16.67 -5.78
N LYS A 76 -2.74 -17.60 -4.83
CA LYS A 76 -3.65 -17.62 -3.67
C LYS A 76 -3.17 -16.55 -2.69
N ILE A 77 -4.09 -15.67 -2.27
CA ILE A 77 -3.80 -14.63 -1.27
C ILE A 77 -3.45 -15.27 0.07
N LEU A 78 -2.32 -14.85 0.63
CA LEU A 78 -1.82 -15.22 1.95
C LEU A 78 -2.08 -14.11 2.96
N ALA A 79 -1.90 -12.84 2.56
CA ALA A 79 -2.16 -11.67 3.40
C ALA A 79 -2.36 -10.40 2.59
N GLU A 80 -2.98 -9.39 3.22
CA GLU A 80 -3.21 -8.06 2.67
C GLU A 80 -2.82 -7.04 3.74
N SER A 81 -2.09 -6.00 3.36
CA SER A 81 -1.77 -4.90 4.27
C SER A 81 -2.96 -3.97 4.41
N SER A 82 -2.93 -3.10 5.42
CA SER A 82 -3.74 -1.89 5.38
C SER A 82 -3.32 -1.04 4.17
N ASN A 83 -4.28 -0.28 3.63
CA ASN A 83 -3.96 0.78 2.70
C ASN A 83 -3.42 1.98 3.49
N ILE A 84 -2.21 2.42 3.18
CA ILE A 84 -1.49 3.44 3.94
C ILE A 84 -1.51 4.72 3.13
N ILE A 85 -2.15 5.74 3.68
CA ILE A 85 -2.14 7.09 3.10
C ILE A 85 -1.06 7.88 3.82
N ILE A 86 -0.09 8.38 3.07
CA ILE A 86 1.12 9.01 3.61
C ILE A 86 0.93 10.52 3.57
N HIS A 87 1.16 11.17 4.70
CA HIS A 87 1.08 12.62 4.78
C HIS A 87 2.18 13.27 3.94
N GLN A 88 1.82 14.33 3.23
CA GLN A 88 2.77 15.21 2.55
C GLN A 88 2.41 16.67 2.82
N PRO A 89 3.42 17.55 3.00
CA PRO A 89 3.19 18.99 3.13
C PRO A 89 2.47 19.57 1.90
N ASP A 90 1.70 20.64 2.09
CA ASP A 90 1.01 21.33 1.00
C ASP A 90 1.98 21.75 -0.11
N GLU A 91 3.20 22.19 0.24
CA GLU A 91 4.25 22.56 -0.73
C GLU A 91 4.59 21.42 -1.71
N ILE A 92 4.58 20.16 -1.25
CA ILE A 92 4.83 18.99 -2.10
C ILE A 92 3.61 18.71 -3.00
N LEU A 93 2.41 18.85 -2.45
CA LEU A 93 1.16 18.63 -3.18
C LEU A 93 0.92 19.70 -4.26
N GLU A 94 1.33 20.94 -4.01
CA GLU A 94 1.27 22.05 -4.97
C GLU A 94 2.22 21.83 -6.16
N ASN A 95 3.30 21.07 -5.97
CA ASN A 95 4.25 20.71 -7.01
C ASN A 95 3.91 19.38 -7.73
N MET A 96 2.71 18.85 -7.50
CA MET A 96 2.24 17.63 -8.16
C MET A 96 2.04 17.84 -9.67
N GLU A 97 2.36 16.83 -10.48
CA GLU A 97 2.09 16.87 -11.92
C GLU A 97 0.58 16.98 -12.21
N GLU A 98 0.21 17.60 -13.35
CA GLU A 98 -1.20 17.87 -13.69
C GLU A 98 -2.08 16.61 -13.72
N TRP A 99 -1.56 15.52 -14.29
CA TRP A 99 -2.34 14.29 -14.42
C TRP A 99 -2.57 13.59 -13.07
N PRO A 100 -1.55 13.30 -12.24
CA PRO A 100 -1.75 12.80 -10.88
C PRO A 100 -2.66 13.72 -10.05
N LEU A 101 -2.44 15.04 -10.10
CA LEU A 101 -3.27 15.99 -9.34
C LEU A 101 -4.75 15.86 -9.69
N LYS A 102 -5.07 15.79 -10.98
CA LYS A 102 -6.44 15.58 -11.44
C LYS A 102 -7.01 14.24 -10.96
N GLN A 103 -6.27 13.14 -11.10
CA GLN A 103 -6.79 11.82 -10.69
C GLN A 103 -6.99 11.73 -9.18
N HIS A 104 -5.99 12.16 -8.41
CA HIS A 104 -5.99 12.09 -6.94
C HIS A 104 -6.99 13.05 -6.31
N THR A 105 -7.29 14.16 -6.97
CA THR A 105 -8.40 15.05 -6.56
C THR A 105 -9.75 14.37 -6.78
N LEU A 106 -9.94 13.71 -7.94
CA LEU A 106 -11.20 13.03 -8.26
C LEU A 106 -11.46 11.81 -7.35
N SER A 107 -10.43 11.10 -6.92
CA SER A 107 -10.55 9.99 -5.98
C SER A 107 -10.76 10.45 -4.53
N GLY A 108 -10.43 11.70 -4.21
CA GLY A 108 -10.40 12.23 -2.85
C GLY A 108 -9.10 11.93 -2.10
N LEU A 109 -8.09 11.35 -2.77
CA LEU A 109 -6.81 11.01 -2.17
C LEU A 109 -6.06 12.24 -1.64
N ILE A 110 -6.09 13.37 -2.36
CA ILE A 110 -5.44 14.61 -1.90
C ILE A 110 -5.94 15.04 -0.51
N GLU A 111 -7.24 15.00 -0.29
CA GLU A 111 -7.83 15.37 1.00
C GLU A 111 -7.46 14.37 2.10
N ASN A 112 -7.34 13.09 1.76
CA ASN A 112 -6.92 12.06 2.71
C ASN A 112 -5.43 12.21 3.06
N VAL A 113 -4.57 12.56 2.10
CA VAL A 113 -3.14 12.83 2.31
C VAL A 113 -2.97 14.00 3.27
N LYS A 114 -3.71 15.10 3.07
CA LYS A 114 -3.67 16.27 3.97
C LYS A 114 -4.11 15.94 5.39
N LYS A 115 -5.09 15.04 5.57
CA LYS A 115 -5.60 14.60 6.87
C LYS A 115 -4.79 13.50 7.53
N SER A 116 -3.94 12.81 6.75
CA SER A 116 -3.11 11.72 7.28
C SER A 116 -2.10 12.28 8.28
N ASN A 117 -1.78 11.48 9.29
CA ASN A 117 -0.71 11.74 10.25
C ASN A 117 0.41 10.70 10.15
N ILE A 118 0.44 9.91 9.07
CA ILE A 118 1.45 8.88 8.84
C ILE A 118 2.59 9.49 8.03
N SER A 119 3.80 9.54 8.61
CA SER A 119 5.00 9.97 7.88
C SER A 119 5.50 8.88 6.93
N ILE A 120 6.39 9.25 6.01
CA ILE A 120 7.00 8.29 5.07
C ILE A 120 7.81 7.21 5.81
N GLU A 121 8.49 7.56 6.90
CA GLU A 121 9.25 6.61 7.73
C GLU A 121 8.34 5.65 8.49
N GLN A 122 7.19 6.14 8.97
CA GLN A 122 6.18 5.29 9.60
C GLN A 122 5.59 4.31 8.58
N ALA A 123 5.29 4.78 7.37
CA ALA A 123 4.81 3.92 6.29
C ALA A 123 5.84 2.85 5.90
N ASP A 124 7.12 3.22 5.77
CA ASP A 124 8.21 2.28 5.51
C ASP A 124 8.26 1.16 6.56
N GLN A 125 8.25 1.55 7.85
CA GLN A 125 8.27 0.59 8.95
C GLN A 125 7.03 -0.31 8.97
N MET A 126 5.84 0.25 8.73
CA MET A 126 4.58 -0.51 8.67
C MET A 126 4.59 -1.54 7.53
N LEU A 127 5.06 -1.17 6.35
CA LEU A 127 5.17 -2.07 5.21
C LEU A 127 6.23 -3.14 5.45
N TYR A 128 7.38 -2.77 6.03
CA TYR A 128 8.43 -3.72 6.39
C TYR A 128 7.94 -4.76 7.39
N ASP A 129 7.30 -4.33 8.48
CA ASP A 129 6.76 -5.23 9.50
C ASP A 129 5.68 -6.15 8.93
N PHE A 130 4.92 -5.67 7.94
CA PHE A 130 3.96 -6.49 7.22
C PHE A 130 4.61 -7.57 6.35
N ILE A 131 5.67 -7.25 5.59
CA ILE A 131 6.27 -8.21 4.65
C ILE A 131 7.27 -9.18 5.30
N LYS A 132 7.93 -8.77 6.38
CA LYS A 132 9.01 -9.52 7.05
C LYS A 132 8.62 -10.97 7.37
N PRO A 133 7.41 -11.29 7.88
CA PRO A 133 7.03 -12.68 8.18
C PRO A 133 6.93 -13.58 6.94
N PHE A 134 6.70 -13.00 5.75
CA PHE A 134 6.50 -13.74 4.50
C PHE A 134 7.79 -13.96 3.71
N ALA A 135 8.89 -13.31 4.11
CA ALA A 135 10.19 -13.50 3.49
C ALA A 135 10.83 -14.83 3.93
N PRO A 136 11.56 -15.52 3.05
CA PRO A 136 12.27 -16.74 3.40
C PRO A 136 13.24 -16.54 4.56
N LYS A 137 13.40 -17.55 5.41
CA LYS A 137 14.37 -17.50 6.51
C LYS A 137 15.77 -17.20 5.99
N GLY A 138 16.45 -16.25 6.64
CA GLY A 138 17.81 -15.83 6.29
C GLY A 138 17.89 -14.78 5.18
N TRP A 139 16.76 -14.34 4.62
CA TRP A 139 16.74 -13.22 3.69
C TRP A 139 16.71 -11.91 4.46
N PHE A 140 17.54 -10.96 4.02
CA PHE A 140 17.42 -9.57 4.44
C PHE A 140 16.30 -8.91 3.63
N VAL A 141 15.40 -8.23 4.32
CA VAL A 141 14.27 -7.53 3.73
C VAL A 141 14.44 -6.06 4.06
N GLN A 142 14.33 -5.21 3.05
CA GLN A 142 14.33 -3.76 3.22
C GLN A 142 13.33 -3.18 2.23
N ILE A 143 12.56 -2.21 2.70
CA ILE A 143 11.82 -1.29 1.85
C ILE A 143 12.59 0.03 1.92
N ILE A 144 12.71 0.71 0.79
CA ILE A 144 13.31 2.04 0.71
C ILE A 144 12.32 2.88 -0.05
N LEU A 145 11.65 3.77 0.68
CA LEU A 145 10.79 4.80 0.12
C LEU A 145 11.64 6.06 -0.06
N TYR A 146 11.54 6.69 -1.23
CA TYR A 146 12.22 7.93 -1.59
C TYR A 146 11.21 9.09 -1.70
#